data_AF-A0A933A7Q8-F1
#
_entry.id   AF-A0A933A7Q8-F1
#
_cell.length_a   1.000
_cell.length_b   1.000
_cell.length_c   1.000
_cell.angle_alpha   90.00
_cell.angle_beta   90.00
_cell.angle_gamma   90.00
#
_symmetry.space_group_name_H-M   'P 1'
#
loop_
_entity.id
_entity.type
_entity.pdbx_description
1 polymer ?
#
loop_
_entity_poly.entity_id
_entity_poly.type
_entity_poly.pdbx_seq_one_letter_code
_entity_poly.pdbx_strand_id
1 'polypeptide(L)'
;LKEHGFRYLGKFFNFAPFLGSLSKMVTRKMKFSVLSLLTDAISIGVGFLELLSELIRIISFTFRLFGNMTAGEILLLVVTFLVPWLVALPFYGLELLVGFVQALIFGGLTLVFLTMAVVAHGEESHESH
;
A
#
# COMPACT_ATOMS: atom_id res chain seq x y z
N LEU A 1 -35.91 34.89 14.76
CA LEU A 1 -35.65 33.55 14.20
C LEU A 1 -34.16 33.28 14.21
N LYS A 2 -33.79 32.15 14.82
CA LYS A 2 -32.55 31.36 14.70
C LYS A 2 -31.24 31.85 15.36
N GLU A 3 -31.15 31.46 16.63
CA GLU A 3 -30.02 30.76 17.26
C GLU A 3 -28.68 31.47 17.51
N HIS A 4 -28.66 32.21 18.62
CA HIS A 4 -27.47 32.48 19.43
C HIS A 4 -27.15 31.30 20.41
N GLY A 5 -27.32 30.05 19.97
CA GLY A 5 -27.24 28.85 20.83
C GLY A 5 -25.85 28.23 20.99
N PHE A 6 -24.97 28.35 19.99
CA PHE A 6 -23.79 27.48 19.91
C PHE A 6 -22.54 27.95 20.66
N ARG A 7 -22.46 29.22 21.10
CA ARG A 7 -21.17 29.77 21.59
C ARG A 7 -21.10 30.10 23.08
N TYR A 8 -22.19 29.93 23.84
CA TYR A 8 -22.24 30.28 25.26
C TYR A 8 -22.37 29.08 26.20
N LEU A 9 -23.02 27.97 25.79
CA LEU A 9 -23.09 26.75 26.60
C LEU A 9 -21.71 26.12 26.86
N GLY A 10 -20.80 26.19 25.89
CA GLY A 10 -19.43 25.68 26.05
C GLY A 10 -18.59 26.43 27.08
N LYS A 11 -19.02 27.64 27.50
CA LYS A 11 -18.28 28.46 28.45
C LYS A 11 -18.53 28.06 29.91
N PHE A 12 -19.61 27.32 30.20
CA PHE A 12 -19.91 26.82 31.56
C PHE A 12 -19.22 25.49 31.87
N PHE A 13 -18.74 24.78 30.86
CA PHE A 13 -17.77 23.69 31.03
C PHE A 13 -16.31 24.19 31.02
N ASN A 14 -16.06 25.48 31.31
CA ASN A 14 -14.72 26.04 31.58
C ASN A 14 -14.23 25.71 33.00
N PHE A 15 -14.23 24.43 33.39
CA PHE A 15 -13.26 23.94 34.39
C PHE A 15 -11.87 23.71 33.79
N ALA A 16 -11.75 23.95 32.46
CA ALA A 16 -10.57 23.75 31.63
C ALA A 16 -9.29 24.49 32.06
N PRO A 17 -9.30 25.70 32.65
CA PRO A 17 -8.04 26.37 33.00
C PRO A 17 -7.32 25.72 34.19
N PHE A 18 -8.07 25.15 35.14
CA PHE A 18 -7.53 24.58 36.38
C PHE A 18 -7.18 23.09 36.21
N LEU A 19 -8.04 22.33 35.53
CA LEU A 19 -7.77 20.92 35.18
C LEU A 19 -6.65 20.79 34.13
N GLY A 20 -6.45 21.82 33.30
CA GLY A 20 -5.33 21.93 32.35
C GLY A 20 -3.95 22.09 33.00
N SER A 21 -3.87 22.57 34.24
CA SER A 21 -2.60 22.72 34.98
C SER A 21 -2.22 21.46 35.77
N LEU A 22 -3.20 20.68 36.24
CA LEU A 22 -2.96 19.39 36.91
C LEU A 22 -2.77 18.24 35.90
N SER A 23 -3.53 18.26 34.79
CA SER A 23 -3.41 17.29 33.69
C SER A 23 -2.04 17.36 32.99
N LYS A 24 -1.44 18.55 32.84
CA LYS A 24 -0.09 18.70 32.25
C LYS A 24 1.04 18.04 33.06
N MET A 25 0.83 17.77 34.35
CA MET A 25 1.83 17.14 35.22
C MET A 25 1.74 15.61 35.19
N VAL A 26 0.52 15.04 35.13
CA VAL A 26 0.28 13.58 34.99
C VAL A 26 0.57 13.08 33.57
N THR A 27 0.26 13.91 32.56
CA THR A 27 0.48 13.61 31.14
C THR A 27 1.94 13.34 30.78
N ARG A 28 2.94 13.83 31.53
CA ARG A 28 4.36 13.75 31.14
C ARG A 28 5.01 12.38 31.38
N LYS A 29 4.53 11.58 32.35
CA LYS A 29 5.08 10.24 32.65
C LYS A 29 4.21 9.12 32.08
N MET A 30 2.91 9.37 31.91
CA MET A 30 1.96 8.39 31.40
C MET A 30 1.73 8.49 29.89
N LYS A 31 1.81 9.67 29.23
CA LYS A 31 1.77 9.71 27.75
C LYS A 31 2.92 8.96 27.13
N PHE A 32 4.10 8.93 27.75
CA PHE A 32 5.22 8.18 27.19
C PHE A 32 4.91 6.67 27.12
N SER A 33 4.15 6.13 28.08
CA SER A 33 3.73 4.72 28.09
C SER A 33 2.41 4.46 27.34
N VAL A 34 1.43 5.37 27.34
CA VAL A 34 0.17 5.17 26.59
C VAL A 34 0.35 5.51 25.11
N LEU A 35 1.24 6.45 24.76
CA LEU A 35 1.65 6.66 23.36
C LEU A 35 2.42 5.46 22.84
N SER A 36 3.32 4.85 23.63
CA SER A 36 4.06 3.66 23.18
C SER A 36 3.12 2.49 22.89
N LEU A 37 2.09 2.28 23.74
CA LEU A 37 1.08 1.23 23.50
C LEU A 37 0.18 1.51 22.28
N LEU A 38 -0.16 2.78 22.00
CA LEU A 38 -0.91 3.13 20.80
C LEU A 38 -0.04 3.05 19.53
N THR A 39 1.23 3.44 19.59
CA THR A 39 2.15 3.28 18.46
C THR A 39 2.47 1.82 18.19
N ASP A 40 2.55 0.97 19.22
CA ASP A 40 2.70 -0.49 19.05
C ASP A 40 1.45 -1.11 18.41
N ALA A 41 0.25 -0.66 18.78
CA ALA A 41 -0.97 -1.12 18.14
C ALA A 41 -1.05 -0.69 16.66
N ILE A 42 -0.58 0.53 16.35
CA ILE A 42 -0.53 1.04 14.98
C ILE A 42 0.59 0.35 14.18
N SER A 43 1.75 0.05 14.77
CA SER A 43 2.87 -0.61 14.08
C SER A 43 2.52 -2.03 13.63
N ILE A 44 1.76 -2.78 14.43
CA ILE A 44 1.21 -4.09 14.02
C ILE A 44 0.25 -3.92 12.82
N GLY A 45 -0.61 -2.90 12.84
CA GLY A 45 -1.52 -2.60 11.72
C GLY A 45 -0.79 -2.15 10.45
N VAL A 46 0.26 -1.35 10.59
CA VAL A 46 1.10 -0.86 9.48
C VAL A 46 1.92 -2.01 8.89
N GLY A 47 2.50 -2.89 9.70
CA GLY A 47 3.22 -4.07 9.22
C GLY A 47 2.32 -5.03 8.43
N PHE A 48 1.09 -5.24 8.88
CA PHE A 48 0.10 -6.00 8.10
C PHE A 48 -0.26 -5.31 6.78
N LEU A 49 -0.44 -3.99 6.79
CA LEU A 49 -0.68 -3.19 5.58
C LEU A 49 0.52 -3.19 4.62
N GLU A 50 1.75 -3.26 5.13
CA GLU A 50 2.97 -3.31 4.34
C GLU A 50 3.11 -4.63 3.59
N LEU A 51 2.86 -5.76 4.27
CA LEU A 51 2.77 -7.08 3.62
C LEU A 51 1.65 -7.11 2.57
N LEU A 52 0.48 -6.54 2.89
CA LEU A 52 -0.64 -6.44 1.95
C LEU A 52 -0.27 -5.58 0.73
N SER A 53 0.43 -4.46 0.93
CA SER A 53 0.88 -3.55 -0.13
C SER A 53 1.88 -4.22 -1.07
N GLU A 54 2.81 -5.01 -0.54
CA GLU A 54 3.74 -5.85 -1.31
C GLU A 54 2.98 -6.88 -2.17
N LEU A 55 2.00 -7.56 -1.58
CA LEU A 55 1.16 -8.55 -2.27
C LEU A 55 0.33 -7.90 -3.40
N ILE A 56 -0.36 -6.79 -3.11
CA ILE A 56 -1.16 -6.04 -4.07
C ILE A 56 -0.31 -5.57 -5.24
N ARG A 57 0.94 -5.17 -4.98
CA ARG A 57 1.89 -4.76 -6.01
C ARG A 57 2.19 -5.92 -6.97
N ILE A 58 2.51 -7.11 -6.43
CA ILE A 58 2.74 -8.33 -7.22
C ILE A 58 1.50 -8.69 -8.05
N ILE A 59 0.31 -8.72 -7.44
CA ILE A 59 -0.95 -9.00 -8.13
C ILE A 59 -1.23 -7.98 -9.24
N SER A 60 -0.98 -6.70 -9.00
CA SER A 60 -1.16 -5.63 -10.00
C SER A 60 -0.25 -5.78 -11.21
N PHE A 61 0.93 -6.39 -11.04
CA PHE A 61 1.83 -6.73 -12.14
C PHE A 61 1.36 -7.97 -12.89
N THR A 62 0.93 -9.01 -12.18
CA THR A 62 0.37 -10.23 -12.78
C THR A 62 -0.88 -9.93 -13.59
N PHE A 63 -1.79 -9.08 -13.10
CA PHE A 63 -2.98 -8.66 -13.85
C PHE A 63 -2.64 -7.85 -15.11
N ARG A 64 -1.58 -7.02 -15.07
CA ARG A 64 -1.09 -6.31 -16.25
C ARG A 64 -0.47 -7.24 -17.28
N LEU A 65 0.28 -8.25 -16.85
CA LEU A 65 0.87 -9.26 -17.73
C LEU A 65 -0.21 -10.18 -18.32
N PHE A 66 -1.11 -10.67 -17.48
CA PHE A 66 -2.25 -11.51 -17.86
C PHE A 66 -3.19 -10.80 -18.82
N GLY A 67 -3.48 -9.52 -18.56
CA GLY A 67 -4.28 -8.67 -19.44
C GLY A 67 -3.65 -8.51 -20.82
N ASN A 68 -2.35 -8.18 -20.91
CA ASN A 68 -1.67 -8.00 -22.19
C ASN A 68 -1.52 -9.31 -22.99
N MET A 69 -1.20 -10.44 -22.33
CA MET A 69 -1.09 -11.74 -23.02
C MET A 69 -2.46 -12.28 -23.45
N THR A 70 -3.48 -12.13 -22.61
CA THR A 70 -4.85 -12.57 -22.93
C THR A 70 -5.49 -11.68 -23.99
N ALA A 71 -5.22 -10.36 -23.97
CA ALA A 71 -5.68 -9.45 -25.01
C ALA A 71 -5.07 -9.80 -26.36
N GLY A 72 -3.76 -10.06 -26.43
CA GLY A 72 -3.10 -10.48 -27.67
C GLY A 72 -3.65 -11.80 -28.22
N GLU A 73 -3.94 -12.78 -27.35
CA GLU A 73 -4.50 -14.07 -27.77
C GLU A 73 -5.97 -13.98 -28.22
N ILE A 74 -6.81 -13.27 -27.46
CA ILE A 74 -8.21 -13.01 -27.86
C ILE A 74 -8.26 -12.19 -29.15
N LEU A 75 -7.35 -11.21 -29.30
CA LEU A 75 -7.24 -10.40 -30.51
C LEU A 75 -6.81 -11.24 -31.72
N LEU A 76 -5.88 -12.19 -31.55
CA LEU A 76 -5.50 -13.13 -32.61
C LEU A 76 -6.70 -13.97 -33.08
N LEU A 77 -7.50 -14.48 -32.14
CA LEU A 77 -8.70 -15.27 -32.44
C LEU A 77 -9.75 -14.44 -33.21
N VAL A 78 -9.92 -13.16 -32.84
CA VAL A 78 -10.87 -12.25 -33.50
C VAL A 78 -10.37 -11.76 -34.87
N VAL A 79 -9.09 -11.42 -35.00
CA VAL A 79 -8.56 -10.80 -36.23
C VAL A 79 -8.28 -11.81 -37.33
N THR A 80 -7.91 -13.05 -37.00
CA THR A 80 -7.87 -14.14 -37.99
C THR A 80 -9.21 -14.35 -38.69
N PHE A 81 -10.32 -13.93 -38.06
CA PHE A 81 -11.66 -13.99 -38.62
C PHE A 81 -12.10 -12.71 -39.36
N LEU A 82 -11.46 -11.55 -39.14
CA LEU A 82 -12.06 -10.24 -39.46
C LEU A 82 -11.24 -9.25 -40.32
N VAL A 83 -9.90 -9.26 -40.32
CA VAL A 83 -9.09 -8.16 -40.92
C VAL A 83 -7.94 -8.67 -41.82
N PRO A 84 -7.55 -7.93 -42.89
CA PRO A 84 -6.36 -8.23 -43.69
C PRO A 84 -5.05 -8.26 -42.85
N TRP A 85 -4.32 -9.36 -43.00
CA TRP A 85 -3.12 -9.77 -42.25
C TRP A 85 -1.99 -8.73 -42.15
N LEU A 86 -1.92 -7.78 -43.09
CA LEU A 86 -0.77 -6.90 -43.28
C LEU A 86 -0.65 -5.76 -42.25
N VAL A 87 -1.78 -5.25 -41.73
CA VAL A 87 -1.80 -4.17 -40.72
C VAL A 87 -1.64 -4.73 -39.30
N ALA A 88 -2.13 -5.95 -39.09
CA ALA A 88 -2.18 -6.56 -37.77
C ALA A 88 -0.80 -7.12 -37.36
N LEU A 89 -0.04 -7.67 -38.31
CA LEU A 89 1.32 -8.24 -38.11
C LEU A 89 2.32 -7.35 -37.32
N PRO A 90 2.57 -6.09 -37.69
CA PRO A 90 3.51 -5.24 -36.96
C PRO A 90 2.98 -4.83 -35.58
N PHE A 91 1.67 -4.64 -35.43
CA PHE A 91 1.05 -4.32 -34.14
C PHE A 91 1.13 -5.50 -33.17
N TYR A 92 0.99 -6.74 -33.66
CA TYR A 92 1.20 -7.96 -32.86
C TYR A 92 2.63 -8.16 -32.40
N GLY A 93 3.61 -7.87 -33.26
CA GLY A 93 5.02 -7.95 -32.88
C GLY A 93 5.35 -6.98 -31.74
N LEU A 94 4.78 -5.77 -31.80
CA LEU A 94 4.94 -4.77 -30.74
C LEU A 94 4.20 -5.14 -29.45
N GLU A 95 2.98 -5.70 -29.55
CA GLU A 95 2.20 -6.16 -28.40
C GLU A 95 2.87 -7.32 -27.66
N LEU A 96 3.42 -8.30 -28.40
CA LEU A 96 4.20 -9.41 -27.84
C LEU A 96 5.48 -8.90 -27.15
N LEU A 97 6.15 -7.91 -27.73
CA LEU A 97 7.36 -7.29 -27.17
C LEU A 97 7.06 -6.54 -25.87
N VAL A 98 5.93 -5.82 -25.79
CA VAL A 98 5.46 -5.18 -24.55
C VAL A 98 5.14 -6.22 -23.48
N GLY A 99 4.50 -7.33 -23.84
CA GLY A 99 4.26 -8.46 -22.93
C GLY A 99 5.57 -9.10 -22.42
N PHE A 100 6.57 -9.24 -23.28
CA PHE A 100 7.89 -9.74 -22.92
C PHE A 100 8.61 -8.80 -21.93
N VAL A 101 8.61 -7.49 -22.20
CA VAL A 101 9.18 -6.49 -21.28
C VAL A 101 8.45 -6.50 -19.94
N GLN A 102 7.12 -6.65 -19.93
CA GLN A 102 6.33 -6.74 -18.71
C GLN A 102 6.72 -7.97 -17.86
N ALA A 103 6.99 -9.12 -18.49
CA ALA A 103 7.45 -10.33 -17.81
C ALA A 103 8.86 -10.18 -17.24
N LEU A 104 9.77 -9.52 -17.97
CA LEU A 104 11.12 -9.21 -17.49
C LEU A 104 11.10 -8.31 -16.25
N ILE A 105 10.25 -7.28 -16.25
CA ILE A 105 10.09 -6.38 -15.10
C ILE A 105 9.49 -7.15 -13.91
N PHE A 106 8.51 -8.02 -14.14
CA PHE A 106 7.93 -8.85 -13.09
C PHE A 106 8.97 -9.77 -12.45
N GLY A 107 9.72 -10.52 -13.25
CA GLY A 107 10.80 -11.39 -12.75
C GLY A 107 11.90 -10.60 -12.02
N GLY A 108 12.24 -9.41 -12.51
CA GLY A 108 13.19 -8.50 -11.85
C GLY A 108 12.72 -8.06 -10.46
N LEU A 109 11.44 -7.69 -10.32
CA LEU A 109 10.86 -7.33 -9.02
C LEU A 109 10.76 -8.53 -8.09
N THR A 110 10.39 -9.72 -8.58
CA THR A 110 10.39 -10.95 -7.78
C THR A 110 11.77 -11.28 -7.25
N LEU A 111 12.82 -11.10 -8.07
CA LEU A 111 14.20 -11.30 -7.64
C LEU A 111 14.59 -10.30 -6.55
N VAL A 112 14.24 -9.02 -6.72
CA VAL A 112 14.50 -7.98 -5.71
C VAL A 112 13.75 -8.28 -4.41
N PHE A 113 12.48 -8.69 -4.47
CA PHE A 113 11.72 -9.08 -3.27
C PHE A 113 12.30 -10.31 -2.59
N LEU A 114 12.73 -11.32 -3.36
CA LEU A 114 13.41 -12.49 -2.81
C LEU A 114 14.70 -12.09 -2.09
N THR A 115 15.49 -11.19 -2.67
CA THR A 115 16.70 -10.68 -2.03
C THR A 115 16.40 -9.86 -0.77
N MET A 116 15.37 -9.02 -0.77
CA MET A 116 14.95 -8.26 0.40
C MET A 116 14.43 -9.18 1.52
N ALA A 117 13.66 -10.21 1.19
CA ALA A 117 13.15 -11.18 2.17
C ALA A 117 14.26 -12.06 2.76
N VAL A 118 15.24 -12.47 1.94
CA VAL A 118 16.41 -13.22 2.40
C VAL A 118 17.31 -12.37 3.32
N VAL A 119 17.48 -11.08 3.01
CA VAL A 119 18.25 -10.14 3.85
C VAL A 119 17.49 -9.81 5.15
N ALA A 120 16.16 -9.63 5.09
CA ALA A 120 15.33 -9.33 6.26
C ALA A 120 15.34 -10.45 7.33
N HIS A 121 15.64 -11.70 6.95
CA HIS A 121 15.82 -12.81 7.88
C HIS A 121 17.24 -12.95 8.46
N GLY A 122 18.16 -12.04 8.12
CA GLY A 122 19.54 -12.04 8.63
C GLY A 122 19.81 -11.14 9.86
N GLU A 123 18.86 -10.30 10.27
CA GLU A 123 19.08 -9.27 11.31
C GLU A 123 18.41 -9.53 12.68
N GLU A 124 17.94 -10.74 12.97
CA GLU A 124 17.45 -11.10 14.32
C GLU A 124 18.37 -12.08 15.06
N SER A 125 19.66 -11.73 15.22
CA SER A 125 20.58 -12.53 16.06
C SER A 125 21.53 -11.74 16.95
N HIS A 126 21.38 -10.42 17.10
CA HIS A 126 22.27 -9.63 17.96
C HIS A 126 21.54 -8.52 18.72
N GLU A 127 20.76 -8.86 19.75
CA GLU A 127 20.64 -8.03 20.98
C GLU A 127 20.24 -8.94 22.16
N SER A 128 21.20 -9.77 22.57
CA SER A 128 21.28 -10.27 23.95
C SER A 128 22.68 -9.97 24.46
N HIS A 129 22.85 -8.81 25.12
CA HIS A 129 23.67 -8.61 26.31
C HIS A 129 23.67 -7.14 26.75
#